data_AF-A0A6J2KHL3-F1
#
_entry.id   AF-A0A6J2KHL3-F1
#
_cell.length_a   1.000
_cell.length_b   1.000
_cell.length_c   1.000
_cell.angle_alpha   90.00
_cell.angle_beta   90.00
_cell.angle_gamma   90.00
#
_symmetry.space_group_name_H-M   'P 1'
#
loop_
_entity.id
_entity.type
_entity.pdbx_description
1 polymer ?
#
loop_
_entity_poly.entity_id
_entity_poly.type
_entity_poly.pdbx_seq_one_letter_code
_entity_poly.pdbx_strand_id
1 'polypeptide(L)'
;MGRRKSKRKPPPKRKATEALDQQFNCPFCNHEKSCEVKMDRARNTARIQCRVCLEDFQTTTNVLSEPIDVYNDWVDACESAN
;
A
#
# COMPACT_ATOMS: atom_id res chain seq x y z
N MET A 1 43.56 -19.26 37.25
CA MET A 1 42.08 -19.28 37.13
C MET A 1 41.62 -18.16 36.19
N GLY A 2 41.74 -18.34 34.86
CA GLY A 2 41.39 -17.30 33.88
C GLY A 2 39.92 -17.35 33.50
N ARG A 3 39.14 -16.33 33.89
CA ARG A 3 37.70 -16.18 33.56
C ARG A 3 37.50 -16.14 32.04
N ARG A 4 36.85 -17.17 31.48
CA ARG A 4 36.41 -17.19 30.08
C ARG A 4 35.30 -16.15 29.88
N LYS A 5 35.53 -15.15 29.01
CA LYS A 5 34.49 -14.20 28.57
C LYS A 5 33.38 -14.99 27.85
N SER A 6 32.15 -14.94 28.37
CA SER A 6 31.01 -15.58 27.70
C SER A 6 30.73 -14.88 26.37
N LYS A 7 30.67 -15.67 25.30
CA LYS A 7 30.36 -15.18 23.95
C LYS A 7 28.85 -14.91 23.88
N ARG A 8 28.42 -13.70 24.25
CA ARG A 8 27.00 -13.31 24.20
C ARG A 8 26.56 -13.25 22.74
N LYS A 9 25.53 -14.04 22.37
CA LYS A 9 24.98 -14.03 21.01
C LYS A 9 24.37 -12.64 20.72
N PRO A 10 24.63 -12.05 19.54
CA PRO A 10 24.01 -10.78 19.17
C PRO A 10 22.48 -10.93 19.12
N PRO A 11 21.73 -9.85 19.41
CA PRO A 11 20.28 -9.87 19.33
C PRO A 11 19.82 -10.23 17.92
N PRO A 12 18.71 -10.99 17.77
CA PRO A 12 18.20 -11.37 16.46
C PRO A 12 17.94 -10.11 15.64
N LYS A 13 18.37 -10.14 14.38
CA LYS A 13 18.09 -9.06 13.43
C LYS A 13 16.57 -8.87 13.37
N ARG A 14 16.11 -7.62 13.54
CA ARG A 14 14.70 -7.27 13.37
C ARG A 14 14.24 -7.80 12.02
N LYS A 15 13.13 -8.54 11.99
CA LYS A 15 12.52 -8.98 10.73
C LYS A 15 12.23 -7.71 9.92
N ALA A 16 12.69 -7.69 8.68
CA ALA A 16 12.35 -6.60 7.77
C ALA A 16 10.83 -6.56 7.66
N THR A 17 10.24 -5.38 7.79
CA THR A 17 8.86 -5.13 7.37
C THR A 17 8.83 -5.43 5.88
N GLU A 18 8.23 -6.55 5.50
CA GLU A 18 8.05 -6.91 4.10
C GLU A 18 7.12 -5.88 3.45
N ALA A 19 7.42 -5.51 2.21
CA ALA A 19 6.56 -4.59 1.47
C ALA A 19 5.19 -5.24 1.25
N LEU A 20 4.13 -4.52 1.60
CA LEU A 20 2.76 -4.97 1.37
C LEU A 20 2.51 -5.12 -0.15
N ASP A 21 1.79 -6.17 -0.52
CA ASP A 21 1.31 -6.35 -1.89
C ASP A 21 0.44 -5.15 -2.28
N GLN A 22 0.84 -4.43 -3.34
CA GLN A 22 0.12 -3.24 -3.85
C GLN A 22 -1.03 -3.62 -4.80
N GLN A 23 -1.70 -4.74 -4.56
CA GLN A 23 -2.75 -5.26 -5.45
C GLN A 23 -4.08 -5.29 -4.71
N PHE A 24 -5.03 -4.47 -5.19
CA PHE A 24 -6.34 -4.29 -4.57
C PHE A 24 -7.46 -4.89 -5.42
N ASN A 25 -8.59 -5.19 -4.79
CA ASN A 25 -9.79 -5.71 -5.46
C ASN A 25 -10.61 -4.55 -6.00
N CYS A 26 -11.27 -4.71 -7.14
CA CYS A 26 -12.08 -3.63 -7.69
C CYS A 26 -13.47 -3.57 -7.03
N PRO A 27 -13.93 -2.40 -6.53
CA PRO A 27 -15.26 -2.27 -5.93
C PRO A 27 -16.41 -2.38 -6.95
N PHE A 28 -16.12 -2.28 -8.25
CA PHE A 28 -17.12 -2.34 -9.32
C PHE A 28 -17.30 -3.75 -9.89
N CYS A 29 -16.21 -4.36 -10.38
CA CYS A 29 -16.26 -5.66 -11.05
C CYS A 29 -15.84 -6.83 -10.15
N ASN A 30 -15.49 -6.55 -8.90
CA ASN A 30 -15.14 -7.53 -7.86
C ASN A 30 -14.01 -8.52 -8.22
N HIS A 31 -13.22 -8.22 -9.26
CA HIS A 31 -12.05 -9.01 -9.63
C HIS A 31 -10.92 -8.75 -8.63
N GLU A 32 -10.37 -9.85 -8.10
CA GLU A 32 -9.27 -9.78 -7.14
C GLU A 32 -7.99 -9.24 -7.77
N LYS A 33 -7.23 -8.47 -7.00
CA LYS A 33 -5.88 -7.99 -7.38
C LYS A 33 -5.82 -7.32 -8.76
N SER A 34 -6.91 -6.65 -9.16
CA SER A 34 -7.10 -6.10 -10.49
C SER A 34 -6.81 -4.59 -10.58
N CYS A 35 -6.63 -3.94 -9.43
CA CYS A 35 -6.44 -2.50 -9.35
C CYS A 35 -4.95 -2.13 -9.20
N GLU A 36 -4.52 -1.15 -9.99
CA GLU A 36 -3.19 -0.56 -9.93
C GLU A 36 -3.26 0.87 -9.41
N VAL A 37 -2.29 1.24 -8.57
CA VAL A 37 -2.15 2.60 -8.06
C VAL A 37 -0.87 3.23 -8.58
N LYS A 38 -0.98 4.43 -9.14
CA LYS A 38 0.14 5.26 -9.56
C LYS A 38 0.18 6.54 -8.70
N MET A 39 1.23 6.64 -7.88
CA MET A 39 1.48 7.81 -7.02
C MET A 39 2.35 8.84 -7.76
N ASP A 40 1.88 10.07 -7.91
CA ASP A 40 2.66 11.21 -8.38
C ASP A 40 2.94 12.16 -7.20
N ARG A 41 4.13 11.98 -6.59
CA ARG A 41 4.57 12.77 -5.44
C ARG A 41 4.93 14.20 -5.80
N ALA A 42 5.28 14.49 -7.06
CA ALA A 42 5.60 15.85 -7.48
C ALA A 42 4.33 16.72 -7.53
N ARG A 43 3.20 16.10 -7.90
CA ARG A 43 1.91 16.78 -8.02
C ARG A 43 0.99 16.58 -6.82
N ASN A 44 1.41 15.80 -5.82
CA ASN A 44 0.58 15.43 -4.67
C ASN A 44 -0.75 14.80 -5.10
N THR A 45 -0.69 13.93 -6.11
CA THR A 45 -1.88 13.25 -6.66
C THR A 45 -1.59 11.78 -6.86
N ALA A 46 -2.61 10.94 -6.75
CA ALA A 46 -2.54 9.55 -7.13
C ALA A 46 -3.73 9.15 -7.98
N ARG A 47 -3.52 8.16 -8.86
CA ARG A 47 -4.56 7.57 -9.68
C ARG A 47 -4.63 6.08 -9.44
N ILE A 48 -5.82 5.56 -9.25
CA ILE A 48 -6.13 4.13 -9.21
C ILE A 48 -6.94 3.74 -10.44
N GLN A 49 -6.65 2.59 -11.03
CA GLN A 49 -7.36 2.07 -12.19
C GLN A 49 -7.55 0.56 -12.10
N CYS A 50 -8.73 0.05 -12.43
CA CYS A 50 -8.96 -1.38 -12.62
C CYS A 50 -8.54 -1.84 -14.03
N ARG A 51 -7.73 -2.89 -14.13
CA ARG A 51 -7.34 -3.51 -15.40
C ARG A 51 -8.47 -4.27 -16.10
N VAL A 52 -9.56 -4.59 -15.39
CA VAL A 52 -10.64 -5.44 -15.88
C VAL A 52 -11.82 -4.62 -16.38
N CYS A 53 -12.44 -3.80 -15.52
CA CYS A 53 -13.57 -2.95 -15.92
C CYS A 53 -13.16 -1.56 -16.40
N LEU A 54 -11.87 -1.23 -16.36
CA LEU A 54 -11.30 0.05 -16.82
C LEU A 54 -11.75 1.30 -16.05
N GLU A 55 -12.51 1.13 -14.96
CA GLU A 55 -12.88 2.22 -14.08
C GLU A 55 -11.65 2.81 -13.38
N ASP A 56 -11.64 4.12 -13.19
CA ASP A 56 -10.50 4.83 -12.63
C ASP A 56 -10.89 6.00 -11.74
N PHE A 57 -10.00 6.34 -10.81
CA PHE A 57 -10.23 7.40 -9.84
C PHE A 57 -8.93 8.13 -9.52
N GLN A 58 -9.05 9.43 -9.25
CA GLN A 58 -7.92 10.28 -8.90
C GLN A 58 -8.21 11.02 -7.60
N THR A 59 -7.27 10.97 -6.66
CA THR A 59 -7.33 11.67 -5.38
C THR A 59 -6.05 12.48 -5.14
N THR A 60 -6.14 13.46 -4.25
CA THR A 60 -4.98 14.20 -3.76
C THR A 60 -4.31 13.42 -2.63
N THR A 61 -2.99 13.37 -2.63
CA THR A 61 -2.21 12.61 -1.64
C THR A 61 -1.15 13.49 -1.01
N ASN A 62 -0.74 13.17 0.21
CA ASN A 62 0.37 13.85 0.87
C ASN A 62 1.66 12.98 0.86
N VAL A 63 2.70 13.43 1.55
CA VAL A 63 4.00 12.74 1.60
C VAL A 63 3.93 11.40 2.33
N LEU A 64 3.03 11.27 3.30
CA LEU A 64 2.83 10.07 4.11
C LEU A 64 1.85 9.08 3.47
N SER A 65 1.06 9.52 2.49
CA SER A 65 0.06 8.67 1.85
C SER A 65 0.70 7.43 1.21
N GLU A 66 0.06 6.28 1.37
CA GLU A 66 0.43 5.01 0.75
C GLU A 66 -0.63 4.59 -0.28
N PRO A 67 -0.33 3.62 -1.18
CA PRO A 67 -1.30 3.15 -2.16
C PRO A 67 -2.62 2.64 -1.56
N ILE A 68 -2.60 2.13 -0.32
CA ILE A 68 -3.80 1.72 0.40
C ILE A 68 -4.72 2.90 0.72
N ASP A 69 -4.17 4.08 1.01
CA ASP A 69 -4.97 5.27 1.31
C ASP A 69 -5.77 5.68 0.06
N VAL A 70 -5.15 5.60 -1.12
CA VAL A 70 -5.81 5.88 -2.41
C VAL A 70 -6.94 4.89 -2.69
N TYR A 71 -6.74 3.63 -2.33
CA TYR A 71 -7.76 2.61 -2.49
C TYR A 71 -8.95 2.88 -1.55
N ASN A 72 -8.70 3.23 -0.28
CA ASN A 72 -9.76 3.57 0.67
C ASN A 72 -10.54 4.82 0.22
N ASP A 73 -9.83 5.87 -0.19
CA ASP A 73 -10.46 7.09 -0.75
C ASP A 73 -11.38 6.76 -1.93
N TRP A 74 -10.98 5.82 -2.78
CA TRP A 74 -11.80 5.40 -3.92
C TRP A 74 -13.07 4.67 -3.48
N VAL A 75 -12.96 3.76 -2.49
CA VAL A 75 -14.12 3.05 -1.94
C VAL A 75 -15.09 4.04 -1.29
N ASP A 76 -14.61 4.96 -0.46
CA ASP A 76 -15.43 5.98 0.19
C ASP A 76 -16.11 6.91 -0.84
N ALA A 77 -15.39 7.28 -1.90
CA ALA A 77 -15.95 8.06 -3.00
C ALA A 77 -17.06 7.30 -3.76
N CYS A 78 -16.91 5.99 -3.93
CA CYS A 78 -17.95 5.15 -4.54
C CYS A 78 -19.20 5.04 -3.66
N GLU A 79 -19.02 4.92 -2.34
CA GLU A 79 -20.14 4.84 -1.39
C GLU A 79 -20.91 6.15 -1.31
N SER A 80 -20.20 7.29 -1.27
CA SER A 80 -20.83 8.62 -1.18
C SER A 80 -21.57 9.07 -2.45
N ALA A 81 -21.25 8.49 -3.61
CA ALA A 81 -21.89 8.81 -4.88
C ALA A 81 -23.19 8.02 -5.14
N ASN A 82 -23.50 7.01 -4.31
CA ASN A 82 -24.71 6.18 -4.39
C ASN A 82 -25.75 6.58 -3.33
#